data_AF-A0A8S0G3W6-F1
#
_entry.id   AF-A0A8S0G3W6-F1
#
_cell.length_a   1.000
_cell.length_b   1.000
_cell.length_c   1.000
_cell.angle_alpha   90.00
_cell.angle_beta   90.00
_cell.angle_gamma   90.00
#
_symmetry.space_group_name_H-M   'P 1'
#
loop_
_entity.id
_entity.type
_entity.pdbx_description
1 polymer ?
#
loop_
_entity_poly.entity_id
_entity_poly.type
_entity_poly.pdbx_seq_one_letter_code
_entity_poly.pdbx_strand_id
1 'polypeptide(L)'
;IGPAYSSKATRNGIRVGELLGDFNLFSEKFKSIVSTHVRLFPSIKVDVDAELARYKDYVEKVRPYVKDTICFLHTALRNGKTILVEGANAAML
;
A
#
# COMPACT_ATOMS: atom_id res chain seq x y z
N ILE A 1 -0.67 8.47 8.65
CA ILE A 1 -1.58 7.33 8.96
C ILE A 1 -3.02 7.64 8.55
N GLY A 2 -3.66 8.66 9.12
CA GLY A 2 -5.07 9.02 8.84
C GLY A 2 -5.47 9.10 7.36
N PRO A 3 -4.77 9.88 6.50
CA PRO A 3 -5.13 10.00 5.08
C PRO A 3 -5.12 8.66 4.33
N ALA A 4 -4.13 7.79 4.59
CA ALA A 4 -4.07 6.46 3.99
C ALA A 4 -5.26 5.58 4.43
N TYR A 5 -5.67 5.62 5.70
CA TYR A 5 -6.86 4.91 6.18
C TYR A 5 -8.17 5.51 5.64
N SER A 6 -8.25 6.83 5.46
CA SER A 6 -9.37 7.48 4.79
C SER A 6 -9.49 7.02 3.33
N SER A 7 -8.36 6.91 2.61
CA SER A 7 -8.32 6.33 1.27
C SER A 7 -8.75 4.87 1.22
N LYS A 8 -8.37 4.08 2.25
CA LYS A 8 -8.86 2.70 2.41
C LYS A 8 -10.38 2.67 2.62
N ALA A 9 -10.91 3.51 3.50
CA ALA A 9 -12.34 3.56 3.80
C ALA A 9 -13.18 4.03 2.59
N THR A 10 -12.67 5.00 1.83
CA THR A 10 -13.30 5.51 0.61
C THR A 10 -13.06 4.63 -0.62
N ARG A 11 -12.27 3.55 -0.48
CA ARG A 11 -11.93 2.59 -1.53
C ARG A 11 -11.20 3.21 -2.73
N ASN A 12 -10.50 4.32 -2.51
CA ASN A 12 -9.68 4.99 -3.53
C ASN A 12 -8.17 4.75 -3.35
N GLY A 13 -7.76 4.09 -2.26
CA GLY A 13 -6.35 3.77 -2.01
C GLY A 13 -5.79 2.67 -2.90
N ILE A 14 -4.46 2.57 -2.93
CA ILE A 14 -3.70 1.55 -3.68
C ILE A 14 -3.06 0.56 -2.69
N ARG A 15 -3.08 -0.73 -3.04
CA ARG A 15 -2.47 -1.82 -2.25
C ARG A 15 -1.17 -2.31 -2.88
N VAL A 16 -0.34 -3.00 -2.10
CA VAL A 16 0.93 -3.58 -2.56
C VAL A 16 0.77 -4.55 -3.74
N GLY A 17 -0.35 -5.29 -3.79
CA GLY A 17 -0.65 -6.17 -4.91
C GLY A 17 -0.84 -5.43 -6.24
N GLU A 18 -1.34 -4.19 -6.21
CA GLU A 18 -1.49 -3.36 -7.40
C GLU A 18 -0.15 -2.77 -7.85
N LEU A 19 0.73 -2.42 -6.90
CA LEU A 19 2.10 -1.98 -7.21
C LEU A 19 2.90 -3.07 -7.94
N LEU A 20 2.73 -4.34 -7.57
CA LEU A 20 3.44 -5.47 -8.17
C LEU A 20 2.79 -6.03 -9.45
N GLY A 21 1.57 -5.59 -9.76
CA GLY A 21 0.79 -6.02 -10.91
C GLY A 21 1.07 -5.18 -12.16
N ASP A 22 0.00 -4.69 -12.82
CA ASP A 22 0.13 -3.79 -13.96
C ASP A 22 0.50 -2.37 -13.50
N PHE A 23 1.73 -1.97 -13.82
CA PHE A 23 2.27 -0.67 -13.43
C PHE A 23 1.56 0.51 -14.12
N ASN A 24 0.95 0.30 -15.29
CA ASN A 24 0.18 1.35 -15.96
C ASN A 24 -1.09 1.66 -15.15
N LEU A 25 -1.82 0.61 -14.75
CA LEU A 25 -3.00 0.75 -13.90
C LEU A 25 -2.65 1.35 -12.53
N PHE A 26 -1.52 0.94 -11.94
CA PHE A 26 -0.99 1.58 -10.74
C PHE A 26 -0.76 3.08 -10.95
N SER A 27 -0.12 3.46 -12.05
CA SER A 27 0.21 4.85 -12.38
C SER A 27 -1.02 5.71 -12.58
N GLU A 28 -2.05 5.19 -13.25
CA GLU A 28 -3.35 5.87 -13.42
C GLU A 28 -4.03 6.13 -12.07
N LYS A 29 -4.09 5.10 -11.20
CA LYS A 29 -4.66 5.25 -9.86
C LYS A 29 -3.86 6.23 -9.01
N PHE A 30 -2.53 6.19 -9.09
CA PHE A 30 -1.65 7.11 -8.37
C PHE A 30 -1.93 8.56 -8.77
N LYS A 31 -1.98 8.85 -10.08
CA LYS A 31 -2.35 10.16 -10.62
C LYS A 31 -3.73 10.62 -10.16
N SER A 32 -4.70 9.71 -10.09
CA SER A 32 -6.04 10.02 -9.58
C SER A 32 -6.04 10.40 -8.09
N ILE A 33 -5.27 9.69 -7.25
CA ILE A 33 -5.10 10.01 -5.83
C ILE A 33 -4.43 11.37 -5.66
N VAL A 34 -3.33 11.63 -6.39
CA VAL A 34 -2.61 12.90 -6.33
C VAL A 34 -3.52 14.05 -6.75
N SER A 35 -4.22 13.94 -7.88
CA SER A 35 -5.12 15.00 -8.36
C SER A 35 -6.25 15.30 -7.35
N THR A 36 -6.79 14.26 -6.70
CA THR A 36 -7.79 14.43 -5.63
C THR A 36 -7.20 15.15 -4.42
N HIS A 37 -6.00 14.77 -3.97
CA HIS A 37 -5.35 15.40 -2.81
C HIS A 37 -4.93 16.85 -3.10
N VAL A 38 -4.37 17.14 -4.27
CA VAL A 38 -4.01 18.51 -4.66
C VAL A 38 -5.25 19.40 -4.76
N ARG A 39 -6.39 18.88 -5.24
CA ARG A 39 -7.66 19.62 -5.25
C ARG A 39 -8.16 19.95 -3.84
N LEU A 40 -8.04 19.01 -2.90
CA LEU A 40 -8.46 19.21 -1.50
C LEU A 40 -7.48 20.09 -0.72
N PHE A 41 -6.20 20.03 -1.07
CA PHE A 41 -5.11 20.71 -0.38
C PHE A 41 -4.18 21.37 -1.42
N PRO A 42 -4.53 22.57 -1.93
CA PRO A 42 -3.80 23.22 -3.03
C PRO A 42 -2.34 23.56 -2.73
N SER A 43 -1.95 23.57 -1.46
CA SER A 43 -0.56 23.78 -1.02
C SER A 43 0.34 22.55 -1.23
N ILE A 44 -0.25 21.36 -1.42
CA ILE A 44 0.51 20.14 -1.67
C ILE A 44 1.06 20.18 -3.10
N LYS A 45 2.38 20.02 -3.22
CA LYS A 45 3.06 19.80 -4.50
C LYS A 45 3.62 18.39 -4.51
N VAL A 46 3.28 17.63 -5.55
CA VAL A 46 3.79 16.27 -5.76
C VAL A 46 4.42 16.23 -7.14
N ASP A 47 5.68 15.82 -7.20
CA ASP A 47 6.32 15.43 -8.45
C ASP A 47 5.86 14.02 -8.80
N VAL A 48 4.84 13.92 -9.64
CA VAL A 48 4.21 12.65 -9.99
C VAL A 48 5.19 11.72 -10.69
N ASP A 49 6.02 12.24 -11.60
CA ASP A 49 6.90 11.42 -12.42
C ASP A 49 8.09 10.90 -11.58
N ALA A 50 8.65 11.75 -10.71
CA ALA A 50 9.69 11.32 -9.78
C ALA A 50 9.17 10.28 -8.77
N GLU A 51 7.95 10.45 -8.26
CA GLU A 51 7.33 9.47 -7.35
C GLU A 51 7.08 8.14 -8.05
N LEU A 52 6.51 8.14 -9.27
CA LEU A 52 6.29 6.92 -10.04
C LEU A 52 7.61 6.21 -10.36
N ALA A 53 8.66 6.93 -10.74
CA ALA A 53 9.99 6.36 -10.94
C ALA A 53 10.50 5.68 -9.65
N ARG A 54 10.36 6.36 -8.51
CA ARG A 54 10.75 5.81 -7.20
C ARG A 54 9.95 4.57 -6.81
N TYR A 55 8.64 4.56 -7.05
CA TYR A 55 7.80 3.38 -6.79
C TYR A 55 8.17 2.21 -7.72
N LYS A 56 8.60 2.48 -8.96
CA LYS A 56 9.10 1.45 -9.87
C LYS A 56 10.38 0.80 -9.33
N ASP A 57 11.30 1.57 -8.75
CA ASP A 57 12.49 1.03 -8.10
C ASP A 57 12.15 0.19 -6.86
N TYR A 58 11.08 0.55 -6.15
CA TYR A 58 10.62 -0.22 -4.99
C TYR A 58 10.04 -1.57 -5.37
N VAL A 59 9.40 -1.70 -6.53
CA VAL A 59 8.84 -2.98 -7.02
C VAL A 59 9.88 -4.08 -6.90
N GLU A 60 11.09 -3.87 -7.43
CA GLU A 60 12.14 -4.88 -7.45
C GLU A 60 12.63 -5.24 -6.04
N LYS A 61 12.67 -4.27 -5.13
CA LYS A 61 13.10 -4.48 -3.74
C LYS A 61 12.05 -5.22 -2.91
N VAL A 62 10.76 -4.95 -3.14
CA VAL A 62 9.67 -5.51 -2.32
C VAL A 62 9.12 -6.82 -2.87
N ARG A 63 9.23 -7.06 -4.19
CA ARG A 63 8.72 -8.26 -4.87
C ARG A 63 9.04 -9.59 -4.16
N PRO A 64 10.27 -9.87 -3.67
CA PRO A 64 10.56 -11.16 -3.02
C PRO A 64 9.85 -11.34 -1.66
N TYR A 65 9.37 -10.27 -1.05
CA TYR A 65 8.77 -10.30 0.29
C TYR A 65 7.24 -10.30 0.27
N VAL A 66 6.62 -10.02 -0.88
CA VAL A 66 5.15 -9.99 -1.00
C VAL A 66 4.63 -11.37 -1.36
N LYS A 67 3.66 -11.86 -0.59
CA LYS A 67 3.00 -13.16 -0.76
C LYS A 67 1.52 -13.02 -0.48
N ASP A 68 0.73 -14.00 -0.92
CA ASP A 68 -0.63 -14.19 -0.39
C ASP A 68 -0.52 -14.55 1.09
N THR A 69 -0.72 -13.55 1.94
CA THR A 69 -0.61 -13.69 3.39
C THR A 69 -1.70 -14.57 3.98
N ILE A 70 -2.87 -14.68 3.33
CA ILE A 70 -3.96 -15.53 3.81
C ILE A 70 -3.53 -16.99 3.69
N CYS A 71 -3.10 -17.39 2.49
CA CYS A 71 -2.61 -18.74 2.25
C CYS A 71 -1.37 -19.05 3.12
N PHE A 72 -0.40 -18.13 3.16
CA PHE A 72 0.83 -18.28 3.95
C PHE A 72 0.56 -18.53 5.43
N LEU A 73 -0.28 -17.68 6.05
CA LEU A 73 -0.61 -17.81 7.47
C LEU A 73 -1.46 -19.06 7.75
N HIS A 74 -2.42 -19.37 6.88
CA HIS A 74 -3.25 -20.56 7.01
C HIS A 74 -2.40 -21.85 7.00
N THR A 75 -1.46 -21.96 6.06
CA THR A 75 -0.53 -23.09 6.00
C THR A 75 0.37 -23.16 7.24
N ALA A 76 0.91 -22.02 7.70
CA ALA A 76 1.74 -21.98 8.90
C ALA A 76 0.98 -22.47 10.15
N LEU A 77 -0.27 -22.05 10.31
CA LEU A 77 -1.16 -22.51 11.39
C LEU A 77 -1.41 -24.01 11.32
N ARG A 78 -1.75 -24.55 10.13
CA ARG A 78 -1.98 -26.00 9.95
C ARG A 78 -0.74 -26.85 10.21
N ASN A 79 0.45 -26.30 9.97
CA ASN A 79 1.72 -26.95 10.24
C ASN A 79 2.19 -26.82 11.70
N GLY A 80 1.33 -26.33 12.61
CA GLY A 80 1.63 -26.24 14.03
C GLY A 80 2.70 -25.21 14.40
N LYS A 81 2.91 -24.18 13.57
CA LYS A 81 3.86 -23.11 13.89
C LYS A 81 3.31 -22.19 14.98
N THR A 82 4.17 -21.78 15.91
CA THR A 82 3.88 -20.71 16.87
C THR A 82 3.99 -19.34 16.18
N ILE A 83 2.98 -18.49 16.35
CA ILE A 83 2.92 -17.16 15.73
C ILE A 83 2.84 -16.11 16.83
N LEU A 84 3.81 -15.18 16.84
CA LEU A 84 3.76 -13.97 17.65
C LEU A 84 3.13 -12.83 16.84
N VAL A 85 2.16 -12.14 17.43
CA VAL A 85 1.54 -10.95 16.83
C VAL A 85 1.93 -9.74 17.66
N GLU A 86 2.77 -8.88 17.09
CA GLU A 86 3.16 -7.61 17.71
C GLU A 86 2.10 -6.55 17.39
N GLY A 87 1.25 -6.26 18.38
CA GLY A 87 0.26 -5.19 18.27
C GLY A 87 0.93 -3.82 18.23
N ALA A 88 0.45 -2.94 17.34
CA ALA A 88 0.81 -1.53 17.31
C ALA A 88 -0.24 -0.67 18.04
N ASN A 89 0.11 0.57 18.38
CA ASN A 89 -0.69 1.52 19.18
C ASN A 89 -0.86 1.08 20.65
N ALA A 90 -1.98 1.44 21.28
CA ALA A 90 -2.37 1.06 22.63
C ALA A 90 -3.90 1.08 22.72
N ALA A 91 -4.48 0.47 23.76
CA ALA A 91 -5.95 0.34 23.87
C ALA A 91 -6.74 1.67 23.82
N MET A 92 -6.09 2.80 24.14
CA MET A 92 -6.72 4.13 24.20
C MET A 92 -6.26 5.06 23.05
N LEU A 93 -5.69 4.50 21.96
CA LEU A 93 -5.11 5.22 20.82
C LEU A 93 -5.52 4.59 19.48
#